data_AF-A0A7S2TN90-F1
#
_entry.id   AF-A0A7S2TN90-F1
#
_cell.length_a   1.000
_cell.length_b   1.000
_cell.length_c   1.000
_cell.angle_alpha   90.00
_cell.angle_beta   90.00
_cell.angle_gamma   90.00
#
_symmetry.space_group_name_H-M   'P 1'
#
loop_
_entity.id
_entity.type
_entity.pdbx_description
1 polymer ?
#
loop_
_entity_poly.entity_id
_entity_poly.type
_entity_poly.pdbx_seq_one_letter_code
_entity_poly.pdbx_strand_id
1 'polypeptide(L)'
;RRMRRQRVKVYILAGQSNMVGHASVKVMENQLKHNRTKDRWTRFRSNGTWVSRSDVSISSNCDFKVSSGPLSVGYGGSDRKIGPEFGFGWSMGDYHSEPVFLIKAAWGGK
;
A
#
# COMPACT_ATOMS: atom_id res chain seq x y z
N ARG A 1 -25.93 14.63 16.92
CA ARG A 1 -24.52 14.82 16.49
C ARG A 1 -24.42 14.58 14.98
N ARG A 2 -24.39 15.63 14.16
CA ARG A 2 -24.41 15.51 12.68
C ARG A 2 -23.01 15.06 12.22
N MET A 3 -22.85 13.80 11.82
CA MET A 3 -21.60 13.37 11.17
C MET A 3 -21.41 14.21 9.90
N ARG A 4 -20.31 14.97 9.80
CA ARG A 4 -19.92 15.61 8.54
C ARG A 4 -19.69 14.48 7.53
N ARG A 5 -20.39 14.53 6.39
CA ARG A 5 -20.05 13.67 5.23
C ARG A 5 -18.66 14.07 4.75
N GLN A 6 -17.65 13.32 5.16
CA GLN A 6 -16.29 13.46 4.64
C GLN A 6 -16.25 12.76 3.28
N ARG A 7 -15.83 13.49 2.25
CA ARG A 7 -15.59 12.90 0.93
C ARG A 7 -14.40 11.96 1.05
N VAL A 8 -14.44 10.84 0.32
CA VAL A 8 -13.34 9.87 0.24
C VAL A 8 -12.85 9.84 -1.19
N LYS A 9 -11.53 9.82 -1.40
CA LYS A 9 -10.94 9.63 -2.73
C LYS A 9 -10.79 8.15 -2.98
N VAL A 10 -11.41 7.65 -4.04
CA VAL A 10 -11.39 6.22 -4.37
C VAL A 10 -10.56 6.00 -5.63
N TYR A 11 -9.64 5.03 -5.57
CA TYR A 11 -8.81 4.62 -6.70
C TYR A 11 -8.94 3.13 -6.94
N ILE A 12 -9.02 2.73 -8.22
CA ILE A 12 -9.05 1.33 -8.63
C ILE A 12 -7.68 0.97 -9.20
N LEU A 13 -7.09 -0.07 -8.64
CA LEU A 13 -5.82 -0.65 -9.06
C LEU A 13 -6.10 -2.04 -9.64
N ALA A 14 -6.17 -2.13 -10.97
CA ALA A 14 -6.48 -3.36 -11.67
C ALA A 14 -5.33 -3.79 -12.59
N GLY A 15 -5.12 -5.09 -12.73
CA GLY A 15 -4.10 -5.62 -13.63
C GLY A 15 -3.71 -7.06 -13.31
N GLN A 16 -2.54 -7.45 -13.80
CA GLN A 16 -2.04 -8.83 -13.70
C GLN A 16 -0.88 -8.99 -12.70
N SER A 17 0.13 -9.81 -13.01
CA SER A 17 1.25 -10.17 -12.12
C SER A 17 1.97 -8.97 -11.48
N ASN A 18 2.27 -7.93 -12.26
CA ASN A 18 2.94 -6.73 -11.72
C ASN A 18 2.02 -5.91 -10.80
N MET A 19 0.71 -5.92 -11.04
CA MET A 19 -0.26 -5.28 -10.15
C MET A 19 -0.48 -6.11 -8.89
N VAL A 20 -0.53 -7.44 -8.99
CA VAL A 20 -0.53 -8.35 -7.83
C VAL A 20 0.60 -7.98 -6.89
N GLY A 21 1.79 -7.75 -7.45
CA GLY A 21 2.92 -7.22 -6.69
C GLY A 21 3.73 -8.33 -6.05
N HIS A 22 4.93 -8.55 -6.57
CA HIS A 22 5.82 -9.61 -6.11
C HIS A 22 7.12 -9.10 -5.48
N ALA A 23 7.26 -7.78 -5.33
CA ALA A 23 8.42 -7.21 -4.66
C ALA A 23 8.41 -7.62 -3.17
N SER A 24 9.49 -8.27 -2.74
CA SER A 24 9.63 -8.67 -1.34
C SER A 24 9.87 -7.44 -0.47
N VAL A 25 9.22 -7.41 0.68
CA VAL A 25 9.45 -6.42 1.74
C VAL A 25 10.92 -6.34 2.15
N LYS A 26 11.68 -7.45 2.05
CA LYS A 26 13.13 -7.48 2.30
C LYS A 26 13.92 -6.54 1.39
N VAL A 27 13.44 -6.30 0.16
CA VAL A 27 14.05 -5.32 -0.75
C VAL A 27 13.99 -3.92 -0.13
N MET A 28 12.86 -3.55 0.48
CA MET A 28 12.71 -2.28 1.17
C MET A 28 13.60 -2.18 2.40
N GLU A 29 13.78 -3.28 3.15
CA GLU A 29 14.72 -3.34 4.29
C GLU A 29 16.16 -3.08 3.85
N ASN A 30 16.54 -3.57 2.67
CA ASN A 30 17.85 -3.28 2.10
C ASN A 30 17.98 -1.79 1.73
N GLN A 31 16.92 -1.17 1.20
CA GLN A 31 16.94 0.26 0.88
C GLN A 31 17.16 1.16 2.10
N LEU A 32 16.70 0.73 3.29
CA LEU A 32 16.94 1.41 4.56
C LEU A 32 18.40 1.34 5.03
N LYS A 33 19.19 0.39 4.51
CA LYS A 33 20.62 0.21 4.84
C LYS A 33 21.56 0.96 3.91
N HIS A 34 21.08 1.41 2.74
CA HIS A 34 21.90 2.08 1.74
C HIS A 34 21.84 3.61 1.88
N ASN A 35 22.99 4.26 2.07
CA ASN A 35 23.08 5.71 2.27
C ASN A 35 22.40 6.54 1.18
N ARG A 36 22.47 6.11 -0.09
CA ARG A 36 21.85 6.85 -1.22
C ARG A 36 20.32 6.89 -1.16
N THR A 37 19.71 5.94 -0.48
CA THR A 37 18.25 5.74 -0.52
C THR A 37 17.61 5.89 0.85
N LYS A 38 18.35 5.61 1.93
CA LYS A 38 17.85 5.54 3.31
C LYS A 38 16.84 6.64 3.66
N ASP A 39 17.17 7.90 3.38
CA ASP A 39 16.32 9.04 3.73
C ASP A 39 14.93 9.00 3.08
N ARG A 40 14.81 8.44 1.88
CA ARG A 40 13.52 8.26 1.21
C ARG A 40 12.68 7.15 1.85
N TRP A 41 13.33 6.15 2.43
CA TRP A 41 12.66 4.93 2.91
C TRP A 41 12.36 4.96 4.41
N THR A 42 13.03 5.82 5.20
CA THR A 42 12.86 5.93 6.66
C THR A 42 11.40 6.18 7.05
N ARG A 43 10.66 6.99 6.27
CA ARG A 43 9.22 7.27 6.48
C ARG A 43 8.34 6.02 6.53
N PHE A 44 8.76 4.91 5.92
CA PHE A 44 7.99 3.67 5.89
C PHE A 44 8.22 2.79 7.13
N ARG A 45 9.16 3.16 8.02
CA ARG A 45 9.54 2.39 9.20
C ARG A 45 9.40 3.23 10.47
N SER A 46 8.77 2.67 11.50
CA SER A 46 8.70 3.28 12.83
C SER A 46 8.89 2.21 13.90
N ASN A 47 9.71 2.47 14.93
CA ASN A 47 9.97 1.54 16.04
C ASN A 47 10.28 0.10 15.59
N GLY A 48 11.05 -0.04 14.50
CA GLY A 48 11.42 -1.36 13.99
C GLY A 48 10.29 -2.13 13.31
N THR A 49 9.16 -1.51 12.98
CA THR A 49 8.04 -2.13 12.22
C THR A 49 7.64 -1.28 11.00
N TRP A 50 6.93 -1.88 10.05
CA TRP A 50 6.38 -1.16 8.89
C TRP A 50 5.22 -0.28 9.33
N VAL A 51 5.25 0.98 8.91
CA VAL A 51 4.19 1.93 9.22
C VAL A 51 2.90 1.50 8.52
N SER A 52 1.84 1.41 9.31
CA SER A 52 0.45 1.30 8.85
C SER A 52 -0.18 2.68 8.97
N ARG A 53 -0.60 3.27 7.85
CA ARG A 53 -1.21 4.62 7.85
C ARG A 53 -2.73 4.52 7.85
N SER A 54 -3.39 5.28 8.72
CA SER A 54 -4.83 5.20 8.97
C SER A 54 -5.69 6.06 8.03
N ASP A 55 -5.07 7.00 7.33
CA ASP A 55 -5.70 7.92 6.37
C ASP A 55 -5.78 7.35 4.95
N VAL A 56 -5.11 6.22 4.68
CA VAL A 56 -5.25 5.44 3.45
C VAL A 56 -5.64 4.03 3.81
N SER A 57 -6.69 3.49 3.19
CA SER A 57 -7.15 2.12 3.38
C SER A 57 -7.29 1.40 2.05
N ILE A 58 -7.29 0.06 2.08
CA ILE A 58 -7.33 -0.79 0.90
C ILE A 58 -8.31 -1.94 1.10
N SER A 59 -9.02 -2.30 0.04
CA SER A 59 -9.62 -3.61 -0.16
C SER A 59 -8.93 -4.26 -1.35
N SER A 60 -8.35 -5.43 -1.15
CA SER A 60 -7.52 -6.13 -2.13
C SER A 60 -8.05 -7.53 -2.38
N ASN A 61 -8.19 -7.88 -3.65
CA ASN A 61 -8.35 -9.24 -4.13
C ASN A 61 -7.21 -9.51 -5.13
N CYS A 62 -6.20 -10.25 -4.66
CA CYS A 62 -5.06 -10.66 -5.48
C CYS A 62 -5.04 -12.17 -5.55
N ASP A 63 -5.19 -12.76 -6.74
CA ASP A 63 -5.21 -14.22 -6.92
C ASP A 63 -6.19 -14.93 -5.98
N PHE A 64 -7.40 -14.36 -5.83
CA PHE A 64 -8.46 -14.85 -4.92
C PHE A 64 -8.15 -14.75 -3.43
N LYS A 65 -6.99 -14.20 -3.04
CA LYS A 65 -6.70 -13.80 -1.67
C LYS A 65 -7.32 -12.42 -1.41
N VAL A 66 -8.38 -12.41 -0.61
CA VAL A 66 -9.04 -11.19 -0.18
C VAL A 66 -8.42 -10.68 1.12
N SER A 67 -8.12 -9.40 1.19
CA SER A 67 -7.61 -8.72 2.39
C SER A 67 -8.00 -7.25 2.39
N SER A 68 -8.18 -6.66 3.56
CA SER A 68 -8.51 -5.25 3.70
C SER A 68 -7.91 -4.65 4.97
N GLY A 69 -7.86 -3.32 5.04
CA GLY A 69 -7.37 -2.61 6.22
C GLY A 69 -6.65 -1.30 5.87
N PRO A 70 -5.96 -0.69 6.84
CA PRO A 70 -5.13 0.48 6.60
C PRO A 70 -3.94 0.12 5.71
N LEU A 71 -3.44 1.08 4.94
CA LEU A 71 -2.34 0.83 4.01
C LEU A 71 -1.05 0.53 4.79
N SER A 72 -0.51 -0.66 4.53
CA SER A 72 0.79 -1.14 5.01
C SER A 72 1.37 -2.11 3.99
N VAL A 73 2.46 -2.79 4.33
CA VAL A 73 2.96 -3.94 3.58
C VAL A 73 1.98 -5.13 3.67
N GLY A 74 2.12 -6.11 2.76
CA GLY A 74 1.38 -7.37 2.84
C GLY A 74 0.12 -7.46 1.97
N TYR A 75 -0.16 -6.41 1.18
CA TYR A 75 -1.21 -6.40 0.15
C TYR A 75 -0.71 -6.79 -1.25
N GLY A 76 0.54 -7.25 -1.35
CA GLY A 76 1.07 -7.89 -2.56
C GLY A 76 0.57 -9.35 -2.70
N GLY A 77 1.23 -10.12 -3.57
CA GLY A 77 0.93 -11.55 -3.74
C GLY A 77 1.16 -12.44 -2.50
N SER A 78 1.73 -11.89 -1.42
CA SER A 78 1.76 -12.50 -0.09
C SER A 78 1.86 -11.44 1.00
N ASP A 79 1.73 -11.84 2.26
CA ASP A 79 1.92 -10.99 3.45
C ASP A 79 3.32 -10.34 3.57
N ARG A 80 4.31 -10.92 2.88
CA ARG A 80 5.71 -10.43 2.81
C ARG A 80 6.03 -9.74 1.49
N LYS A 81 5.02 -9.41 0.69
CA LYS A 81 5.17 -8.75 -0.61
C LYS A 81 4.38 -7.45 -0.67
N ILE A 82 4.83 -6.58 -1.56
CA ILE A 82 4.14 -5.35 -1.94
C ILE A 82 3.99 -5.30 -3.46
N GLY A 83 2.97 -4.58 -3.91
CA GLY A 83 2.82 -4.13 -5.29
C GLY A 83 2.83 -2.60 -5.38
N PRO A 84 2.36 -2.06 -6.52
CA PRO A 84 2.29 -0.62 -6.72
C PRO A 84 1.33 0.07 -5.75
N GLU A 85 0.41 -0.66 -5.10
CA GLU A 85 -0.52 -0.10 -4.10
C GLU A 85 0.21 0.60 -2.97
N PHE A 86 1.38 0.10 -2.56
CA PHE A 86 2.12 0.68 -1.44
C PHE A 86 2.62 2.08 -1.82
N GLY A 87 3.42 2.19 -2.88
CA GLY A 87 3.97 3.47 -3.32
C GLY A 87 2.89 4.46 -3.77
N PHE A 88 1.91 3.97 -4.53
CA PHE A 88 0.79 4.80 -5.01
C PHE A 88 -0.05 5.32 -3.84
N GLY A 89 -0.45 4.44 -2.92
CA GLY A 89 -1.26 4.81 -1.77
C GLY A 89 -0.55 5.81 -0.85
N TRP A 90 0.75 5.65 -0.63
CA TRP A 90 1.53 6.64 0.11
C TRP A 90 1.57 8.00 -0.60
N SER A 91 1.73 8.01 -1.91
CA SER A 91 1.75 9.25 -2.69
C SER A 91 0.38 9.96 -2.66
N MET A 92 -0.71 9.21 -2.78
CA MET A 92 -2.07 9.77 -2.76
C MET A 92 -2.48 10.26 -1.37
N GLY A 93 -2.08 9.55 -0.31
CA GLY A 93 -2.34 10.00 1.06
C GLY A 93 -1.54 11.25 1.44
N ASP A 94 -0.38 11.49 0.83
CA ASP A 94 0.35 12.75 1.02
C ASP A 94 -0.29 13.90 0.23
N TYR A 95 -0.89 13.59 -0.93
CA TYR A 95 -1.47 14.58 -1.84
C TYR A 95 -2.86 15.07 -1.41
N HIS A 96 -3.71 14.19 -0.88
CA HIS A 96 -5.08 14.54 -0.47
C HIS A 96 -5.17 14.82 1.02
N SER A 97 -5.99 15.81 1.39
CA SER A 97 -6.38 16.02 2.79
C SER A 97 -7.53 15.11 3.23
N GLU A 98 -8.29 14.59 2.26
CA GLU A 98 -9.34 13.61 2.48
C GLU A 98 -8.80 12.18 2.54
N PRO A 99 -9.47 11.26 3.27
CA PRO A 99 -9.10 9.85 3.29
C PRO A 99 -9.09 9.24 1.89
N VAL A 100 -8.14 8.35 1.67
CA VAL A 100 -7.98 7.61 0.41
C VAL A 100 -8.40 6.15 0.62
N PHE A 101 -9.18 5.63 -0.33
CA PHE A 101 -9.55 4.22 -0.38
C PHE A 101 -9.09 3.60 -1.69
N LEU A 102 -8.31 2.52 -1.59
CA LEU A 102 -7.83 1.75 -2.73
C LEU A 102 -8.68 0.49 -2.90
N ILE A 103 -9.11 0.22 -4.12
CA ILE A 103 -9.71 -1.05 -4.52
C ILE A 103 -8.71 -1.73 -5.44
N LYS A 104 -8.07 -2.79 -4.96
CA LYS A 104 -7.10 -3.57 -5.73
C LYS A 104 -7.71 -4.88 -6.20
N ALA A 105 -7.71 -5.11 -7.50
CA ALA A 105 -8.23 -6.32 -8.11
C ALA A 105 -7.22 -6.83 -9.15
N ALA A 106 -6.46 -7.86 -8.81
CA ALA A 106 -5.36 -8.31 -9.66
C ALA A 106 -5.22 -9.84 -9.70
N TRP A 107 -4.82 -10.37 -10.86
CA TRP A 107 -4.63 -11.82 -11.06
C TRP A 107 -3.38 -12.11 -11.88
N GLY A 108 -2.45 -12.87 -11.33
CA GLY A 108 -1.23 -13.28 -12.03
C GLY A 108 -1.53 -14.21 -13.21
N GLY A 109 -0.81 -14.03 -14.32
CA GLY A 109 -0.92 -14.91 -15.48
C GLY A 109 -2.23 -14.81 -16.26
N LYS A 110 -2.97 -13.70 -16.08
CA LYS A 110 -4.17 -13.36 -16.85
C LYS A 110 -3.97 -12.06 -17.63
#